data_AF-A0AAU3SKB4-F1
#
_entry.id   AF-A0AAU3SKB4-F1
#
_cell.length_a   1.000
_cell.length_b   1.000
_cell.length_c   1.000
_cell.angle_alpha   90.00
_cell.angle_beta   90.00
_cell.angle_gamma   90.00
#
_symmetry.space_group_name_H-M   'P 1'
#
loop_
_entity.id
_entity.type
_entity.pdbx_description
1 polymer ?
#
loop_
_entity_poly.entity_id
_entity_poly.type
_entity_poly.pdbx_seq_one_letter_code
_entity_poly.pdbx_strand_id
1 'polypeptide(L)'
;MTTPPTTPPPLPKPAGIILVKGQPEMGDGQAVFGIWPSGYVRQITAAEYVRWGEPVIDYWIPVGNDAEFNQLFAYDKALRG
;
A
#
# COMPACT_ATOMS: atom_id res chain seq x y z
N MET A 1 -23.94 -23.91 -17.74
CA MET A 1 -22.79 -24.30 -16.90
C MET A 1 -21.96 -23.06 -16.66
N THR A 2 -21.96 -22.51 -15.44
CA THR A 2 -21.11 -21.37 -15.08
C THR A 2 -19.82 -21.91 -14.50
N THR A 3 -18.69 -21.61 -15.15
CA THR A 3 -17.37 -21.88 -14.58
C THR A 3 -17.25 -21.14 -13.25
N PRO A 4 -16.72 -21.76 -12.18
CA PRO A 4 -16.43 -21.02 -10.96
C PRO A 4 -15.45 -19.90 -11.31
N PRO A 5 -15.61 -18.68 -10.74
CA PRO A 5 -14.61 -17.64 -10.92
C PRO A 5 -13.28 -18.21 -10.45
N THR A 6 -12.35 -18.39 -11.39
CA THR A 6 -11.01 -18.87 -11.07
C THR A 6 -10.27 -17.66 -10.52
N THR A 7 -10.43 -17.39 -9.22
CA THR A 7 -9.61 -16.40 -8.55
C THR A 7 -8.16 -16.90 -8.66
N PRO A 8 -7.28 -16.17 -9.37
CA PRO A 8 -5.89 -16.57 -9.43
C PRO A 8 -5.34 -16.67 -7.99
N PRO A 9 -4.46 -17.64 -7.71
CA PRO A 9 -3.84 -17.74 -6.40
C PRO A 9 -3.16 -16.41 -6.05
N PRO A 10 -3.21 -15.97 -4.78
CA PRO A 10 -2.57 -14.73 -4.37
C PRO A 10 -1.07 -14.81 -4.71
N LEU A 11 -0.55 -13.76 -5.34
CA LEU A 11 0.88 -13.64 -5.54
C LEU A 11 1.50 -13.19 -4.22
N PRO A 12 2.58 -13.81 -3.74
CA PRO A 12 3.18 -13.38 -2.49
C PRO A 12 3.61 -11.90 -2.56
N LYS A 13 3.39 -11.17 -1.47
CA LYS A 13 3.99 -9.85 -1.27
C LYS A 13 5.50 -9.97 -1.56
N PRO A 14 6.08 -9.10 -2.40
CA PRO A 14 7.51 -9.13 -2.63
C PRO A 14 8.31 -9.03 -1.32
N ALA A 15 9.37 -9.85 -1.22
CA ALA A 15 10.14 -9.95 0.01
C ALA A 15 10.79 -8.61 0.39
N GLY A 16 10.73 -8.27 1.67
CA GLY A 16 11.34 -7.04 2.20
C GLY A 16 10.57 -5.75 1.94
N ILE A 17 9.37 -5.80 1.34
CA ILE A 17 8.50 -4.62 1.30
C ILE A 17 7.91 -4.36 2.69
N ILE A 18 8.09 -3.13 3.15
CA ILE A 18 7.42 -2.59 4.33
C ILE A 18 6.12 -1.94 3.88
N LEU A 19 5.00 -2.42 4.41
CA LEU A 19 3.69 -1.82 4.18
C LEU A 19 3.38 -0.80 5.26
N VAL A 20 3.19 0.44 4.84
CA VAL A 20 2.84 1.55 5.71
C VAL A 20 1.40 1.95 5.43
N LYS A 21 0.53 1.90 6.43
CA LYS A 21 -0.84 2.41 6.31
C LYS A 21 -0.96 3.73 7.04
N GLY A 22 -1.40 4.77 6.33
CA GLY A 22 -1.71 6.04 6.96
C GLY A 22 -3.21 6.28 7.06
N GLN A 23 -3.59 6.98 8.13
CA GLN A 23 -4.95 7.42 8.36
C GLN A 23 -4.92 8.95 8.52
N PRO A 24 -5.07 9.72 7.43
CA PRO A 24 -5.05 11.18 7.49
C PRO A 24 -6.24 11.71 8.32
N GLU A 25 -6.07 12.86 8.98
CA GLU A 25 -7.17 13.54 9.67
C GLU A 25 -8.18 14.15 8.68
N MET A 26 -7.70 14.62 7.52
CA MET A 26 -8.51 15.15 6.44
C MET A 26 -8.11 14.52 5.10
N GLY A 27 -9.03 13.79 4.46
CA GLY A 27 -8.84 13.25 3.12
C GLY A 27 -9.49 11.87 2.88
N ASP A 28 -9.69 11.54 1.60
CA ASP A 28 -10.26 10.28 1.14
C ASP A 28 -9.32 9.10 1.41
N GLY A 29 -9.56 8.46 2.54
CA GLY A 29 -9.34 7.03 2.67
C GLY A 29 -7.97 6.62 3.17
N GLN A 30 -8.00 5.54 3.93
CA GLN A 30 -6.81 4.84 4.39
C GLN A 30 -5.98 4.40 3.19
N ALA A 31 -4.83 5.05 2.95
CA ALA A 31 -3.92 4.65 1.89
C ALA A 31 -2.83 3.73 2.46
N VAL A 32 -2.49 2.69 1.68
CA VAL A 32 -1.36 1.82 1.97
C VAL A 32 -0.23 2.17 1.01
N PHE A 33 0.97 2.38 1.54
CA PHE A 33 2.20 2.58 0.81
C PHE A 33 3.10 1.36 0.98
N GLY A 34 3.77 0.96 -0.10
CA GLY A 34 4.85 -0.01 -0.06
C GLY A 34 6.18 0.71 -0.12
N ILE A 35 7.10 0.37 0.77
CA ILE A 35 8.49 0.79 0.73
C ILE A 35 9.33 -0.44 0.38
N TRP A 36 9.94 -0.43 -0.79
CA TRP A 36 10.82 -1.51 -1.24
C TRP A 36 12.21 -1.38 -0.63
N PRO A 37 12.98 -2.49 -0.54
CA PRO A 37 14.37 -2.45 -0.08
C PRO A 37 15.29 -1.52 -0.87
N SER A 38 14.94 -1.22 -2.13
CA SER A 38 15.65 -0.26 -2.97
C SER A 38 15.43 1.20 -2.58
N GLY A 39 14.55 1.49 -1.62
CA GLY A 39 14.10 2.85 -1.29
C GLY A 39 12.98 3.38 -2.18
N TYR A 40 12.46 2.54 -3.09
CA TYR A 40 11.29 2.91 -3.91
C TYR A 40 10.03 2.92 -3.04
N VAL A 41 9.25 3.99 -3.13
CA VAL A 41 8.00 4.16 -2.38
C VAL A 41 6.85 4.30 -3.37
N ARG A 42 5.79 3.49 -3.22
CA ARG A 42 4.60 3.60 -4.06
C ARG A 42 3.33 3.36 -3.28
N GLN A 43 2.25 4.03 -3.66
CA GLN A 43 0.91 3.71 -3.17
C GLN A 43 0.46 2.33 -3.70
N ILE A 44 0.05 1.44 -2.80
CA ILE A 44 -0.50 0.13 -3.11
C ILE A 44 -1.99 0.28 -3.39
N THR A 45 -2.41 -0.17 -4.57
CA THR A 45 -3.83 -0.20 -4.93
C THR A 45 -4.56 -1.31 -4.15
N ALA A 46 -5.87 -1.14 -3.93
CA ALA A 46 -6.68 -2.19 -3.29
C ALA A 46 -6.60 -3.53 -4.05
N ALA A 47 -6.51 -3.48 -5.38
CA ALA A 47 -6.35 -4.67 -6.22
C ALA A 47 -5.02 -5.39 -5.96
N GLU A 48 -3.90 -4.68 -5.83
CA GLU A 48 -2.61 -5.28 -5.47
C GLU A 48 -2.61 -5.86 -4.06
N TYR A 49 -3.20 -5.14 -3.10
CA TYR A 49 -3.29 -5.61 -1.72
C TYR A 49 -4.09 -6.92 -1.62
N VAL A 50 -5.23 -7.01 -2.31
CA VAL A 50 -6.03 -8.25 -2.40
C VAL A 50 -5.28 -9.33 -3.18
N ARG A 51 -4.59 -8.98 -4.26
CA ARG A 51 -3.77 -9.91 -5.03
C ARG A 51 -2.62 -10.50 -4.21
N TRP A 52 -2.17 -9.79 -3.18
CA TRP A 52 -1.17 -10.27 -2.23
C TRP A 52 -1.73 -11.15 -1.10
N GLY A 53 -3.05 -11.39 -1.09
CA GLY A 53 -3.69 -12.13 -0.02
C GLY A 53 -3.82 -11.31 1.27
N GLU A 54 -3.99 -10.00 1.14
CA GLU A 54 -4.22 -9.08 2.27
C GLU A 54 -3.08 -9.12 3.31
N PRO A 55 -1.83 -8.82 2.88
CA PRO A 55 -0.66 -8.92 3.75
C PRO A 55 -0.75 -7.98 4.95
N VAL A 56 -0.17 -8.39 6.07
CA VAL A 56 -0.14 -7.59 7.30
C VAL A 56 0.59 -6.27 7.05
N ILE A 57 0.00 -5.18 7.54
CA ILE A 57 0.61 -3.85 7.55
C ILE A 57 1.73 -3.84 8.58
N ASP A 58 2.95 -3.52 8.12
CA ASP A 58 4.15 -3.49 8.95
C ASP A 58 4.19 -2.25 9.86
N TYR A 59 3.67 -1.10 9.39
CA TYR A 59 3.67 0.15 10.14
C TYR A 59 2.36 0.94 9.95
N TRP A 60 1.84 1.49 11.04
CA TRP A 60 0.65 2.33 11.05
C TRP A 60 1.04 3.76 11.43
N ILE A 61 0.79 4.71 10.53
CA ILE A 61 0.92 6.13 10.84
C ILE A 61 -0.35 6.55 11.59
N PRO A 62 -0.23 7.03 12.84
CA PRO A 62 -1.37 7.44 13.64
C PRO A 62 -2.06 8.67 13.03
N VAL A 63 -3.35 8.80 13.34
CA VAL A 63 -4.16 9.97 12.99
C VAL A 63 -3.53 11.24 13.56
N GLY A 64 -3.46 12.29 12.74
CA GLY A 64 -2.89 13.60 13.07
C GLY A 64 -1.39 13.72 12.81
N ASN A 65 -0.79 12.69 12.22
CA ASN A 65 0.58 12.75 11.72
C ASN A 65 0.61 12.88 10.18
N ASP A 66 -0.07 13.91 9.69
CA ASP A 66 -0.20 14.18 8.27
C ASP A 66 1.16 14.52 7.61
N ALA A 67 2.18 14.90 8.38
CA ALA A 67 3.52 15.17 7.87
C ALA A 67 4.17 13.90 7.30
N GLU A 68 4.20 12.79 8.07
CA GLU A 68 4.76 11.52 7.60
C GLU A 68 3.97 10.95 6.43
N PHE A 69 2.64 11.07 6.48
CA PHE A 69 1.77 10.62 5.39
C PHE A 69 1.96 11.44 4.10
N ASN A 70 2.01 12.77 4.21
CA ASN A 70 2.28 13.66 3.08
C ASN A 70 3.67 13.46 2.51
N GLN A 71 4.66 13.09 3.33
CA GLN A 71 5.99 12.72 2.84
C GLN A 71 5.93 11.47 1.95
N LEU A 72 5.21 10.42 2.35
CA LEU A 72 5.04 9.22 1.51
C LEU A 72 4.35 9.54 0.18
N PHE A 73 3.32 10.39 0.21
CA PHE A 73 2.69 10.90 -1.01
C PHE A 73 3.64 11.72 -1.88
N ALA A 74 4.46 12.58 -1.27
CA ALA A 74 5.46 13.36 -1.98
C ALA A 74 6.53 12.47 -2.62
N TYR A 75 6.96 11.40 -1.95
CA TYR A 75 7.90 10.42 -2.51
C TYR A 75 7.30 9.65 -3.69
N ASP A 76 6.08 9.13 -3.56
CA ASP A 76 5.38 8.47 -4.67
C ASP A 76 5.23 9.42 -5.88
N LYS A 77 4.84 10.68 -5.63
CA LYS A 77 4.70 11.71 -6.67
C LYS A 77 6.03 12.06 -7.33
N ALA A 78 7.10 12.26 -6.54
CA ALA A 78 8.43 12.57 -7.05
C ALA A 78 8.99 11.45 -7.95
N LEU A 79 8.62 10.20 -7.66
CA LEU A 79 9.00 9.04 -8.47
C LEU A 79 8.16 8.89 -9.75
N ARG A 80 6.97 9.51 -9.81
CA ARG A 80 6.08 9.48 -10.99
C ARG A 80 6.33 10.63 -11.98
N GLY A 81 6.90 11.75 -11.54
CA GLY A 81 7.20 12.92 -12.39
C GLY A 81 6.02 13.85 -12.57
#